data_AF-A0A200R8T5-F1
#
_entry.id   AF-A0A200R8T5-F1
#
_cell.length_a   1.000
_cell.length_b   1.000
_cell.length_c   1.000
_cell.angle_alpha   90.00
_cell.angle_beta   90.00
_cell.angle_gamma   90.00
#
_symmetry.space_group_name_H-M   'P 1'
#
loop_
_entity.id
_entity.type
_entity.pdbx_description
1 polymer ?
#
loop_
_entity_poly.entity_id
_entity_poly.type
_entity_poly.pdbx_seq_one_letter_code
_entity_poly.pdbx_strand_id
1 'polypeptide(L)'
;MAIATLGAVQKGIFVSCSAGNSGPSASTVANSAPWIMTVAASYLDRSFLTIVKLGNNQVFRGASLYHGRRPGTKNLPLVYGKTASAHDDQGAVYCINGSLNPKLVKGKIVICERGMNGRTEKGEQVKMAGGVGMLLLNMEDEGEEVLADPHILPATSLGAMAAKVIKNYVNITKKLVALIVFEGTVYGSPAPVMAAFSSRGPSSIGPDVIKPDVTAPGMNILAAWPPTVSSTWLKSDKRSVSFNIISGTSMSCPHVSGLAALLKSVHPDWSPAAIKSALMTTSYTVNNIRSPISDAKNFNTFEPATPLAFGSGHVDPERASDPGLVYDITNSDYLKYLLVLVMGEMNLSVIVKGCNFFAWVEESAHTCEKKVGDSSQKTMSLQNETVKEKLMMELEVERRAMLRESKFCESLIIKFVNIQFH
;
A
#
# COMPACT_ATOMS: atom_id res chain seq x y z
N MET A 1 -14.57 -9.30 -1.95
CA MET A 1 -14.25 -8.85 -0.58
C MET A 1 -15.32 -7.92 -0.02
N ALA A 2 -15.65 -6.82 -0.70
CA ALA A 2 -16.64 -5.82 -0.27
C ALA A 2 -17.96 -6.39 0.31
N ILE A 3 -18.61 -7.32 -0.38
CA ILE A 3 -19.88 -7.94 0.06
C ILE A 3 -19.76 -8.60 1.44
N ALA A 4 -18.78 -9.48 1.64
CA ALA A 4 -18.58 -10.18 2.90
C ALA A 4 -18.24 -9.21 4.05
N THR A 5 -17.41 -8.20 3.76
CA THR A 5 -17.03 -7.19 4.75
C THR A 5 -18.18 -6.27 5.14
N LEU A 6 -19.14 -6.01 4.23
CA LEU A 6 -20.36 -5.29 4.56
C LEU A 6 -21.20 -6.09 5.57
N GLY A 7 -21.37 -7.39 5.34
CA GLY A 7 -22.07 -8.27 6.27
C GLY A 7 -21.42 -8.31 7.66
N ALA A 8 -20.09 -8.30 7.73
CA ALA A 8 -19.35 -8.22 8.99
C ALA A 8 -19.62 -6.88 9.72
N VAL A 9 -19.47 -5.75 9.03
CA VAL A 9 -19.71 -4.42 9.60
C VAL A 9 -21.17 -4.27 10.06
N GLN A 10 -22.12 -4.84 9.32
CA GLN A 10 -23.54 -4.87 9.71
C GLN A 10 -23.80 -5.60 11.04
N LYS A 11 -22.91 -6.53 11.42
CA LYS A 11 -22.92 -7.22 12.71
C LYS A 11 -22.02 -6.57 13.75
N GLY A 12 -21.59 -5.32 13.53
CA GLY A 12 -20.74 -4.59 14.47
C GLY A 12 -19.28 -5.04 14.47
N ILE A 13 -18.83 -5.76 13.44
CA ILE A 13 -17.45 -6.26 13.32
C ILE A 13 -16.63 -5.31 12.45
N PHE A 14 -15.58 -4.72 13.03
CA PHE A 14 -14.62 -3.89 12.31
C PHE A 14 -13.79 -4.73 11.32
N VAL A 15 -13.55 -4.18 10.12
CA VAL A 15 -12.74 -4.85 9.10
C VAL A 15 -11.65 -3.91 8.58
N SER A 16 -10.40 -4.33 8.76
CA SER A 16 -9.22 -3.72 8.12
C SER A 16 -8.78 -4.56 6.93
N CYS A 17 -8.37 -3.89 5.85
CA CYS A 17 -7.80 -4.52 4.66
C CYS A 17 -6.59 -3.72 4.17
N SER A 18 -5.60 -4.41 3.62
CA SER A 18 -4.45 -3.79 2.98
C SER A 18 -4.84 -3.00 1.73
N ALA A 19 -4.25 -1.82 1.52
CA ALA A 19 -4.49 -0.99 0.34
C ALA A 19 -3.98 -1.62 -0.97
N GLY A 20 -3.00 -2.53 -0.92
CA GLY A 20 -2.34 -3.12 -2.07
C GLY A 20 -0.89 -2.66 -2.21
N ASN A 21 -0.11 -3.37 -3.02
CA ASN A 21 1.33 -3.13 -3.23
C ASN A 21 1.65 -2.78 -4.70
N SER A 22 0.72 -2.10 -5.38
CA SER A 22 0.83 -1.76 -6.81
C SER A 22 1.06 -0.26 -7.04
N GLY A 23 1.44 0.48 -6.00
CA GLY A 23 1.91 1.86 -6.12
C GLY A 23 3.25 1.95 -6.88
N PRO A 24 3.75 3.16 -7.15
CA PRO A 24 3.28 4.44 -6.61
C PRO A 24 2.29 5.18 -7.53
N SER A 25 1.88 4.57 -8.65
CA SER A 25 0.93 5.19 -9.59
C SER A 25 -0.43 5.43 -8.93
N ALA A 26 -1.10 6.50 -9.35
CA ALA A 26 -2.46 6.83 -8.92
C ALA A 26 -3.45 5.72 -9.28
N SER A 27 -4.56 5.65 -8.55
CA SER A 27 -5.67 4.72 -8.82
C SER A 27 -5.29 3.23 -8.77
N THR A 28 -4.37 2.87 -7.89
CA THR A 28 -3.89 1.49 -7.67
C THR A 28 -4.43 0.87 -6.39
N VAL A 29 -5.17 1.63 -5.59
CA VAL A 29 -5.77 1.18 -4.32
C VAL A 29 -6.85 0.13 -4.52
N ALA A 30 -6.73 -0.96 -3.78
CA ALA A 30 -7.73 -2.02 -3.65
C ALA A 30 -8.49 -1.87 -2.33
N ASN A 31 -9.54 -2.69 -2.16
CA ASN A 31 -10.34 -2.75 -0.92
C ASN A 31 -10.93 -1.40 -0.51
N SER A 32 -11.40 -0.63 -1.49
CA SER A 32 -11.82 0.77 -1.36
C SER A 32 -13.26 0.97 -0.91
N ALA A 33 -13.98 -0.09 -0.51
CA ALA A 33 -15.36 0.08 -0.04
C ALA A 33 -15.38 0.96 1.23
N PRO A 34 -16.35 1.87 1.41
CA PRO A 34 -16.33 2.84 2.52
C PRO A 34 -16.36 2.22 3.91
N TRP A 35 -17.03 1.06 4.06
CA TRP A 35 -17.13 0.32 5.32
C TRP A 35 -15.85 -0.46 5.68
N ILE A 36 -14.87 -0.54 4.78
CA ILE A 36 -13.56 -1.15 5.05
C ILE A 36 -12.61 -0.05 5.54
N MET A 37 -11.81 -0.34 6.56
CA MET A 37 -10.59 0.41 6.88
C MET A 37 -9.45 -0.04 5.96
N THR A 38 -9.10 0.78 4.97
CA THR A 38 -8.07 0.51 3.97
C THR A 38 -6.73 1.08 4.44
N VAL A 39 -5.74 0.22 4.62
CA VAL A 39 -4.49 0.57 5.30
C VAL A 39 -3.31 0.60 4.34
N ALA A 40 -2.66 1.76 4.26
CA ALA A 40 -1.43 1.98 3.51
C ALA A 40 -0.19 1.50 4.30
N ALA A 41 0.97 1.43 3.64
CA ALA A 41 2.22 1.02 4.27
C ALA A 41 3.23 2.17 4.36
N SER A 42 3.85 2.31 5.52
CA SER A 42 4.92 3.29 5.75
C SER A 42 6.15 2.68 6.43
N TYR A 43 7.25 3.43 6.35
CA TYR A 43 8.53 3.13 6.98
C TYR A 43 8.51 3.39 8.49
N LEU A 44 9.26 2.58 9.21
CA LEU A 44 9.75 2.87 10.55
C LEU A 44 11.08 3.62 10.47
N ASP A 45 11.55 4.14 11.60
CA ASP A 45 12.89 4.77 11.72
C ASP A 45 14.04 3.74 11.65
N ARG A 46 13.71 2.45 11.69
CA ARG A 46 14.62 1.31 11.54
C ARG A 46 14.89 0.97 10.08
N SER A 47 16.15 0.76 9.74
CA SER A 47 16.57 0.27 8.41
C SER A 47 17.67 -0.80 8.50
N PHE A 48 17.90 -1.52 7.41
CA PHE A 48 18.88 -2.60 7.30
C PHE A 48 19.99 -2.21 6.31
N LEU A 49 20.88 -1.33 6.77
CA LEU A 49 21.78 -0.56 5.93
C LEU A 49 22.93 -1.39 5.37
N THR A 50 23.17 -1.18 4.09
CA THR A 50 24.39 -1.58 3.39
C THR A 50 25.02 -0.38 2.71
N ILE A 51 26.33 -0.44 2.50
CA ILE A 51 27.10 0.56 1.77
C ILE A 51 27.80 -0.11 0.59
N VAL A 52 27.62 0.46 -0.60
CA VAL A 52 28.34 0.04 -1.82
C VAL A 52 29.40 1.08 -2.13
N LYS A 53 30.66 0.65 -2.18
CA LYS A 53 31.79 1.48 -2.58
C LYS A 53 32.30 1.01 -3.94
N LEU A 54 32.26 1.88 -4.94
CA LEU A 54 32.80 1.61 -6.27
C LEU A 54 34.31 1.89 -6.33
N GLY A 55 34.99 1.35 -7.33
CA GLY A 55 36.42 1.60 -7.56
C GLY A 55 36.79 3.06 -7.85
N ASN A 56 35.82 3.91 -8.20
CA ASN A 56 35.99 5.35 -8.40
C ASN A 56 35.65 6.17 -7.14
N ASN A 57 35.59 5.54 -5.96
CA ASN A 57 35.27 6.13 -4.66
C ASN A 57 33.83 6.66 -4.50
N GLN A 58 32.94 6.43 -5.46
CA GLN A 58 31.51 6.71 -5.25
C GLN A 58 30.93 5.73 -4.24
N VAL A 59 30.04 6.25 -3.38
CA VAL A 59 29.44 5.52 -2.26
C VAL A 59 27.93 5.62 -2.34
N PHE A 60 27.26 4.48 -2.23
CA PHE A 60 25.79 4.39 -2.28
C PHE A 60 25.26 3.65 -1.06
N ARG A 61 24.12 4.11 -0.55
CA ARG A 61 23.38 3.42 0.51
C ARG A 61 22.40 2.44 -0.12
N GLY A 62 22.32 1.25 0.43
CA GLY A 62 21.38 0.23 0.02
C GLY A 62 20.72 -0.44 1.22
N ALA A 63 19.99 -1.52 0.95
CA ALA A 63 19.38 -2.35 1.98
C ALA A 63 19.55 -3.84 1.72
N SER A 64 19.69 -4.62 2.80
CA SER A 64 19.79 -6.09 2.73
C SER A 64 19.51 -6.78 4.06
N LEU A 65 18.89 -7.95 4.00
CA LEU A 65 18.76 -8.87 5.14
C LEU A 65 19.72 -10.06 5.04
N TYR A 66 20.75 -9.98 4.18
CA TYR A 66 21.77 -11.00 4.12
C TYR A 66 22.47 -11.16 5.48
N HIS A 67 22.38 -12.35 6.05
CA HIS A 67 22.93 -12.67 7.37
C HIS A 67 24.00 -13.78 7.33
N GLY A 68 24.51 -14.12 6.13
CA GLY A 68 25.56 -15.12 5.96
C GLY A 68 26.96 -14.57 6.23
N ARG A 69 27.99 -15.27 5.73
CA ARG A 69 29.39 -14.84 5.84
C ARG A 69 29.58 -13.49 5.13
N ARG A 70 29.88 -12.45 5.89
CA ARG A 70 30.16 -11.12 5.35
C ARG A 70 31.31 -11.18 4.33
N PRO A 71 31.22 -10.48 3.18
CA PRO A 71 32.34 -10.34 2.26
C PRO A 71 33.57 -9.79 2.98
N GLY A 72 34.76 -10.14 2.50
CA GLY A 72 35.99 -9.50 2.95
C GLY A 72 36.01 -8.01 2.59
N THR A 73 36.97 -7.27 3.12
CA THR A 73 37.14 -5.83 2.88
C THR A 73 37.77 -5.49 1.53
N LYS A 74 37.95 -6.48 0.65
CA LYS A 74 38.60 -6.31 -0.65
C LYS A 74 37.57 -5.98 -1.72
N ASN A 75 37.94 -5.04 -2.60
CA ASN A 75 37.19 -4.78 -3.82
C ASN A 75 37.16 -6.04 -4.71
N LEU A 76 35.97 -6.39 -5.18
CA LEU A 76 35.75 -7.52 -6.07
C LEU A 76 35.38 -7.03 -7.47
N PRO A 77 35.74 -7.76 -8.54
CA PRO A 77 35.34 -7.39 -9.89
C PRO A 77 33.81 -7.38 -10.04
N LEU A 78 33.33 -6.47 -10.87
CA LEU A 78 31.91 -6.34 -11.23
C LEU A 78 31.67 -6.82 -12.67
N VAL A 79 30.51 -7.42 -12.93
CA VAL A 79 30.01 -7.77 -14.27
C VAL A 79 28.54 -7.41 -14.42
N TYR A 80 28.14 -7.09 -15.65
CA TYR A 80 26.78 -6.65 -15.99
C TYR A 80 26.42 -7.00 -17.45
N GLY A 81 25.18 -7.42 -17.68
CA GLY A 81 24.62 -7.67 -19.02
C GLY A 81 25.53 -8.58 -19.86
N LYS A 82 25.95 -8.10 -21.04
CA LYS A 82 26.80 -8.84 -21.98
C LYS A 82 28.09 -9.40 -21.36
N THR A 83 28.67 -8.71 -20.37
CA THR A 83 29.91 -9.16 -19.71
C THR A 83 29.71 -10.29 -18.70
N ALA A 84 28.45 -10.62 -18.39
CA ALA A 84 28.04 -11.75 -17.56
C ALA A 84 27.28 -12.83 -18.35
N SER A 85 26.88 -12.54 -19.60
CA SER A 85 25.96 -13.34 -20.42
C SER A 85 26.57 -14.65 -20.92
N ALA A 86 25.76 -15.71 -20.94
CA ALA A 86 26.06 -16.96 -21.62
C ALA A 86 25.68 -16.88 -23.10
N HIS A 87 24.38 -16.79 -23.37
CA HIS A 87 23.78 -16.73 -24.72
C HIS A 87 22.55 -15.79 -24.79
N ASP A 88 22.17 -15.17 -23.67
CA ASP A 88 20.98 -14.34 -23.53
C ASP A 88 21.33 -13.04 -22.82
N ASP A 89 21.74 -12.04 -23.60
CA ASP A 89 22.18 -10.75 -23.10
C ASP A 89 21.07 -10.01 -22.33
N GLN A 90 19.83 -10.12 -22.80
CA GLN A 90 18.69 -9.46 -22.18
C GLN A 90 18.32 -10.14 -20.87
N GLY A 91 18.31 -11.47 -20.83
CA GLY A 91 18.14 -12.22 -19.59
C GLY A 91 19.27 -12.01 -18.59
N ALA A 92 20.50 -11.76 -19.04
CA ALA A 92 21.65 -11.51 -18.17
C ALA A 92 21.54 -10.16 -17.43
N VAL A 93 20.88 -9.17 -18.01
CA VAL A 93 20.54 -7.90 -17.33
C VAL A 93 19.69 -8.15 -16.08
N TYR A 94 18.73 -9.07 -16.18
CA TYR A 94 17.82 -9.42 -15.09
C TYR A 94 18.30 -10.60 -14.25
N CYS A 95 19.40 -11.26 -14.60
CA CYS A 95 19.87 -12.48 -13.93
C CYS A 95 18.79 -13.57 -13.84
N ILE A 96 18.07 -13.79 -14.95
CA ILE A 96 17.09 -14.89 -15.05
C ILE A 96 17.79 -16.25 -15.19
N ASN A 97 17.01 -17.31 -15.04
CA ASN A 97 17.51 -18.68 -15.13
C ASN A 97 18.20 -18.94 -16.50
N GLY A 98 19.42 -19.49 -16.44
CA GLY A 98 20.20 -19.88 -17.62
C GLY A 98 20.88 -18.74 -18.39
N SER A 99 20.69 -17.47 -18.00
CA SER A 99 21.25 -16.33 -18.77
C SER A 99 22.71 -16.02 -18.43
N LEU A 100 23.18 -16.38 -17.24
CA LEU A 100 24.53 -16.06 -16.75
C LEU A 100 25.56 -17.13 -17.12
N ASN A 101 26.74 -16.70 -17.60
CA ASN A 101 27.87 -17.58 -17.91
C ASN A 101 28.75 -17.82 -16.68
N PRO A 102 28.87 -19.07 -16.19
CA PRO A 102 29.68 -19.36 -15.01
C PRO A 102 31.16 -18.95 -15.16
N LYS A 103 31.74 -19.04 -16.36
CA LYS A 103 33.14 -18.66 -16.59
C LYS A 103 33.36 -17.15 -16.44
N LEU A 104 32.36 -16.34 -16.78
CA LEU A 104 32.45 -14.89 -16.71
C LEU A 104 32.07 -14.35 -15.32
N VAL A 105 31.21 -15.06 -14.60
CA VAL A 105 30.63 -14.63 -13.31
C VAL A 105 31.41 -15.14 -12.09
N LYS A 106 32.09 -16.28 -12.19
CA LYS A 106 32.77 -16.92 -11.06
C LYS A 106 33.69 -15.96 -10.29
N GLY A 107 33.45 -15.81 -8.99
CA GLY A 107 34.28 -14.97 -8.11
C GLY A 107 34.01 -13.45 -8.21
N LYS A 108 32.96 -13.02 -8.92
CA LYS A 108 32.63 -11.62 -9.15
C LYS A 108 31.30 -11.21 -8.51
N ILE A 109 31.10 -9.90 -8.38
CA ILE A 109 29.80 -9.31 -8.05
C ILE A 109 29.03 -9.10 -9.36
N VAL A 110 27.77 -9.53 -9.41
CA VAL A 110 26.91 -9.37 -10.59
C VAL A 110 25.92 -8.24 -10.37
N ILE A 111 25.78 -7.36 -11.34
CA ILE A 111 24.73 -6.35 -11.35
C ILE A 111 23.49 -6.99 -12.01
N CYS A 112 22.35 -6.92 -11.33
CA CYS A 112 21.06 -7.38 -11.82
C CYS A 112 20.04 -6.25 -11.70
N GLU A 113 19.20 -6.06 -12.71
CA GLU A 113 18.06 -5.15 -12.64
C GLU A 113 16.83 -5.88 -12.07
N ARG A 114 15.96 -5.14 -11.37
CA ARG A 114 14.66 -5.63 -10.91
C ARG A 114 13.70 -5.85 -12.08
N GLY A 115 12.66 -6.66 -11.84
CA GLY A 115 11.69 -7.10 -12.87
C GLY A 115 11.93 -8.53 -13.36
N MET A 116 11.05 -9.03 -14.24
CA MET A 116 11.03 -10.39 -14.83
C MET A 116 10.87 -11.58 -13.85
N ASN A 117 11.71 -11.66 -12.82
CA ASN A 117 11.72 -12.75 -11.82
C ASN A 117 11.94 -12.20 -10.40
N GLY A 118 11.81 -13.05 -9.38
CA GLY A 118 11.86 -12.62 -7.98
C GLY A 118 13.22 -12.04 -7.57
N ARG A 119 13.24 -11.04 -6.68
CA ARG A 119 14.49 -10.39 -6.22
C ARG A 119 15.47 -11.40 -5.60
N THR A 120 14.97 -12.29 -4.75
CA THR A 120 15.77 -13.36 -4.13
C THR A 120 16.20 -14.42 -5.15
N GLU A 121 15.34 -14.74 -6.12
CA GLU A 121 15.61 -15.68 -7.23
C GLU A 121 16.76 -15.22 -8.11
N LYS A 122 16.87 -13.92 -8.41
CA LYS A 122 18.05 -13.35 -9.10
C LYS A 122 19.34 -13.68 -8.36
N GLY A 123 19.31 -13.54 -7.03
CA GLY A 123 20.43 -13.92 -6.18
C GLY A 123 20.73 -15.42 -6.28
N GLU A 124 19.70 -16.27 -6.33
CA GLU A 124 19.90 -17.70 -6.57
C GLU A 124 20.66 -17.99 -7.87
N GLN A 125 20.26 -17.36 -8.96
CA GLN A 125 20.93 -17.53 -10.26
C GLN A 125 22.38 -17.05 -10.24
N VAL A 126 22.65 -15.91 -9.61
CA VAL A 126 24.02 -15.41 -9.43
C VAL A 126 24.87 -16.39 -8.63
N LYS A 127 24.34 -16.95 -7.54
CA LYS A 127 25.05 -17.95 -6.72
C LYS A 127 25.31 -19.24 -7.51
N MET A 128 24.32 -19.73 -8.25
CA MET A 128 24.44 -20.93 -9.09
C MET A 128 25.51 -20.77 -10.18
N ALA A 129 25.63 -19.57 -10.77
CA ALA A 129 26.68 -19.24 -11.73
C ALA A 129 28.07 -19.03 -11.09
N GLY A 130 28.20 -19.15 -9.76
CA GLY A 130 29.47 -18.98 -9.04
C GLY A 130 29.81 -17.53 -8.66
N GLY A 131 28.86 -16.61 -8.80
CA GLY A 131 28.99 -15.23 -8.34
C GLY A 131 29.07 -15.16 -6.82
N VAL A 132 29.81 -14.18 -6.30
CA VAL A 132 30.07 -14.03 -4.86
C VAL A 132 29.36 -12.83 -4.25
N GLY A 133 28.72 -12.00 -5.08
CA GLY A 133 27.90 -10.88 -4.64
C GLY A 133 26.89 -10.45 -5.70
N MET A 134 25.86 -9.70 -5.30
CA MET A 134 24.90 -9.10 -6.23
C MET A 134 24.59 -7.64 -5.88
N LEU A 135 24.56 -6.76 -6.89
CA LEU A 135 23.94 -5.44 -6.78
C LEU A 135 22.59 -5.49 -7.51
N LEU A 136 21.50 -5.30 -6.76
CA LEU A 136 20.16 -5.27 -7.32
C LEU A 136 19.74 -3.82 -7.54
N LEU A 137 19.58 -3.45 -8.81
CA LEU A 137 19.29 -2.08 -9.22
C LEU A 137 17.79 -1.91 -9.48
N ASN A 138 17.18 -0.90 -8.87
CA ASN A 138 15.84 -0.46 -9.21
C ASN A 138 15.79 0.19 -10.59
N MET A 139 14.64 0.05 -11.23
CA MET A 139 14.26 0.79 -12.43
C MET A 139 13.70 2.17 -12.07
N GLU A 140 13.60 3.06 -13.05
CA GLU A 140 13.16 4.46 -12.84
C GLU A 140 11.72 4.56 -12.33
N ASP A 141 10.84 3.67 -12.78
CA ASP A 141 9.44 3.56 -12.35
C ASP A 141 9.29 2.99 -10.93
N GLU A 142 10.25 2.21 -10.47
CA GLU A 142 10.31 1.70 -9.08
C GLU A 142 10.86 2.74 -8.08
N GLY A 143 11.56 3.77 -8.58
CA GLY A 143 12.05 4.89 -7.78
C GLY A 143 13.17 4.53 -6.79
N GLU A 144 13.23 5.27 -5.70
CA GLU A 144 14.33 5.21 -4.72
C GLU A 144 14.10 4.19 -3.57
N GLU A 145 12.98 3.48 -3.57
CA GLU A 145 12.63 2.52 -2.52
C GLU A 145 13.56 1.30 -2.50
N VAL A 146 14.28 1.14 -1.40
CA VAL A 146 15.17 -0.01 -1.17
C VAL A 146 14.53 -1.06 -0.26
N LEU A 147 14.17 -2.19 -0.85
CA LEU A 147 13.66 -3.35 -0.11
C LEU A 147 14.82 -4.21 0.41
N ALA A 148 14.80 -4.51 1.70
CA ALA A 148 15.78 -5.39 2.32
C ALA A 148 15.31 -6.84 2.17
N ASP A 149 15.93 -7.60 1.26
CA ASP A 149 15.60 -9.01 1.05
C ASP A 149 16.64 -9.95 1.68
N PRO A 150 16.24 -11.15 2.15
CA PRO A 150 17.14 -12.09 2.81
C PRO A 150 17.89 -12.95 1.80
N HIS A 151 18.62 -12.34 0.86
CA HIS A 151 19.33 -13.06 -0.21
C HIS A 151 20.21 -14.22 0.29
N ILE A 152 20.40 -15.24 -0.56
CA ILE A 152 21.22 -16.44 -0.23
C ILE A 152 22.74 -16.24 -0.44
N LEU A 153 23.13 -15.09 -0.97
CA LEU A 153 24.50 -14.61 -1.12
C LEU A 153 24.55 -13.13 -0.70
N PRO A 154 25.76 -12.55 -0.48
CA PRO A 154 25.90 -11.13 -0.22
C PRO A 154 25.25 -10.31 -1.34
N ALA A 155 24.22 -9.55 -1.02
CA ALA A 155 23.51 -8.75 -2.00
C ALA A 155 22.94 -7.49 -1.37
N THR A 156 22.68 -6.48 -2.20
CA THR A 156 22.08 -5.23 -1.75
C THR A 156 21.19 -4.63 -2.83
N SER A 157 20.03 -4.12 -2.40
CA SER A 157 19.14 -3.31 -3.22
C SER A 157 19.61 -1.86 -3.26
N LEU A 158 19.46 -1.20 -4.40
CA LEU A 158 19.85 0.19 -4.64
C LEU A 158 18.76 0.92 -5.44
N GLY A 159 18.50 2.17 -5.07
CA GLY A 159 17.51 3.04 -5.73
C GLY A 159 17.88 3.43 -7.16
N ALA A 160 16.92 3.99 -7.90
CA ALA A 160 17.04 4.30 -9.32
C ALA A 160 18.18 5.28 -9.65
N MET A 161 18.42 6.29 -8.80
CA MET A 161 19.52 7.25 -8.96
C MET A 161 20.88 6.57 -8.83
N ALA A 162 21.06 5.73 -7.81
CA ALA A 162 22.29 4.93 -7.66
C ALA A 162 22.46 3.99 -8.86
N ALA A 163 21.38 3.35 -9.31
CA ALA A 163 21.37 2.50 -10.49
C ALA A 163 21.84 3.24 -11.75
N LYS A 164 21.34 4.44 -12.01
CA LYS A 164 21.75 5.27 -13.14
C LYS A 164 23.25 5.57 -13.12
N VAL A 165 23.78 5.95 -11.96
CA VAL A 165 25.22 6.24 -11.80
C VAL A 165 26.07 4.99 -11.97
N ILE A 166 25.66 3.86 -11.39
CA ILE A 166 26.36 2.57 -11.51
C ILE A 166 26.37 2.08 -12.95
N LYS A 167 25.25 2.20 -13.68
CA LYS A 167 25.20 1.85 -15.11
C LYS A 167 26.13 2.70 -15.95
N ASN A 168 26.24 3.99 -15.65
CA ASN A 168 27.22 4.85 -16.32
C ASN A 168 28.67 4.44 -15.98
N TYR A 169 28.96 4.13 -14.70
CA TYR A 169 30.27 3.66 -14.26
C TYR A 169 30.72 2.39 -15.03
N VAL A 170 29.79 1.45 -15.26
CA VAL A 170 30.03 0.22 -16.04
C VAL A 170 30.43 0.51 -17.49
N ASN A 171 29.81 1.51 -18.12
CA ASN A 171 30.07 1.83 -19.53
C ASN A 171 31.41 2.53 -19.77
N ILE A 172 31.88 3.35 -18.82
CA ILE A 172 33.06 4.21 -19.02
C ILE A 172 34.35 3.63 -18.45
N THR A 173 34.27 2.68 -17.52
CA THR A 173 35.44 2.22 -16.75
C THR A 173 35.90 0.84 -17.18
N LYS A 174 37.20 0.69 -17.48
CA LYS A 174 37.78 -0.63 -17.86
C LYS A 174 37.93 -1.59 -16.68
N LYS A 175 38.25 -1.08 -15.48
CA LYS A 175 38.43 -1.88 -14.26
C LYS A 175 37.23 -1.69 -13.33
N LEU A 176 36.23 -2.53 -13.52
CA LEU A 176 34.99 -2.51 -12.74
C LEU A 176 35.18 -3.28 -11.44
N VAL A 177 35.15 -2.57 -10.31
CA VAL A 177 35.22 -3.21 -8.99
C VAL A 177 34.27 -2.53 -8.01
N ALA A 178 33.77 -3.29 -7.04
CA ALA A 178 33.00 -2.77 -5.92
C ALA A 178 33.21 -3.58 -4.64
N LEU A 179 32.83 -2.96 -3.53
CA LEU A 179 32.76 -3.56 -2.21
C LEU A 179 31.36 -3.32 -1.62
N ILE A 180 30.77 -4.36 -1.05
CA ILE A 180 29.51 -4.27 -0.29
C ILE A 180 29.85 -4.41 1.19
N VAL A 181 29.51 -3.39 1.98
CA VAL A 181 29.64 -3.37 3.44
C VAL A 181 28.26 -3.49 4.06
N PHE A 182 28.14 -4.33 5.09
CA PHE A 182 26.90 -4.56 5.82
C PHE A 182 26.99 -3.92 7.20
N GLU A 183 26.26 -2.83 7.40
CA GLU A 183 26.16 -2.13 8.69
C GLU A 183 25.11 -2.82 9.59
N GLY A 184 24.15 -3.52 8.99
CA GLY A 184 23.10 -4.23 9.72
C GLY A 184 21.95 -3.29 10.10
N THR A 185 21.38 -3.49 11.28
CA THR A 185 20.23 -2.69 11.73
C THR A 185 20.69 -1.34 12.26
N VAL A 186 20.12 -0.26 11.71
CA VAL A 186 20.34 1.12 12.17
C VAL A 186 19.00 1.81 12.43
N TYR A 187 19.01 2.80 13.32
CA TYR A 187 17.83 3.56 13.76
C TYR A 187 18.03 5.05 13.52
N GLY A 188 16.95 5.83 13.62
CA GLY A 188 17.00 7.29 13.48
C GLY A 188 16.79 7.79 12.05
N SER A 189 16.35 6.94 11.12
CA SER A 189 15.88 7.42 9.82
C SER A 189 14.62 8.29 9.98
N PRO A 190 14.40 9.30 9.13
CA PRO A 190 13.13 10.02 9.09
C PRO A 190 11.96 9.05 8.89
N ALA A 191 10.96 9.09 9.78
CA ALA A 191 9.81 8.19 9.73
C ALA A 191 8.57 8.80 10.43
N PRO A 192 7.34 8.51 9.94
CA PRO A 192 7.07 7.64 8.81
C PRO A 192 7.33 8.31 7.45
N VAL A 193 7.61 7.47 6.47
CA VAL A 193 7.68 7.80 5.03
C VAL A 193 6.76 6.81 4.33
N MET A 194 6.02 7.23 3.31
CA MET A 194 5.17 6.29 2.56
C MET A 194 6.01 5.33 1.76
N ALA A 195 5.66 4.03 1.79
CA ALA A 195 6.26 3.04 0.92
C ALA A 195 5.89 3.32 -0.55
N ALA A 196 6.86 3.21 -1.45
CA ALA A 196 6.63 3.48 -2.87
C ALA A 196 5.63 2.45 -3.44
N PHE A 197 5.80 1.17 -3.09
CA PHE A 197 4.85 0.13 -3.51
C PHE A 197 3.44 0.33 -2.94
N SER A 198 3.24 1.09 -1.86
CA SER A 198 1.91 1.20 -1.23
C SER A 198 0.94 1.77 -2.26
N SER A 199 -0.13 1.04 -2.56
CA SER A 199 -1.12 1.48 -3.55
C SER A 199 -1.75 2.83 -3.19
N ARG A 200 -2.09 3.62 -4.21
CA ARG A 200 -2.55 5.02 -4.09
C ARG A 200 -3.99 5.18 -4.57
N GLY A 201 -4.69 6.13 -3.96
CA GLY A 201 -5.96 6.63 -4.46
C GLY A 201 -5.82 7.48 -5.73
N PRO A 202 -6.94 8.02 -6.24
CA PRO A 202 -8.31 7.77 -5.77
C PRO A 202 -8.78 6.35 -6.08
N SER A 203 -9.92 5.90 -5.52
CA SER A 203 -10.50 4.64 -5.95
C SER A 203 -11.13 4.79 -7.34
N SER A 204 -10.93 3.80 -8.23
CA SER A 204 -11.62 3.75 -9.53
C SER A 204 -13.12 3.48 -9.44
N ILE A 205 -13.61 2.94 -8.31
CA ILE A 205 -15.03 2.59 -8.12
C ILE A 205 -15.79 3.71 -7.41
N GLY A 206 -15.17 4.35 -6.43
CA GLY A 206 -15.79 5.41 -5.62
C GLY A 206 -14.79 6.54 -5.37
N PRO A 207 -14.48 7.35 -6.39
CA PRO A 207 -13.44 8.38 -6.30
C PRO A 207 -13.77 9.47 -5.27
N ASP A 208 -15.04 9.67 -4.94
CA ASP A 208 -15.51 10.67 -3.97
C ASP A 208 -15.14 10.32 -2.51
N VAL A 209 -14.80 9.06 -2.24
CA VAL A 209 -14.33 8.61 -0.92
C VAL A 209 -12.83 8.42 -0.98
N ILE A 210 -12.09 9.27 -0.27
CA ILE A 210 -10.62 9.23 -0.23
C ILE A 210 -10.15 7.86 0.27
N LYS A 211 -9.19 7.28 -0.45
CA LYS A 211 -8.50 6.04 -0.09
C LYS A 211 -6.99 6.20 -0.34
N PRO A 212 -6.13 5.55 0.47
CA PRO A 212 -6.44 4.73 1.65
C PRO A 212 -7.00 5.57 2.81
N ASP A 213 -7.49 4.94 3.88
CA ASP A 213 -8.07 5.68 5.02
C ASP A 213 -6.98 6.14 6.00
N VAL A 214 -5.96 5.31 6.25
CA VAL A 214 -4.81 5.60 7.15
C VAL A 214 -3.56 4.88 6.64
N THR A 215 -2.38 5.24 7.18
CA THR A 215 -1.14 4.49 7.04
C THR A 215 -0.67 3.92 8.38
N ALA A 216 0.06 2.81 8.32
CA ALA A 216 0.67 2.17 9.48
C ALA A 216 1.98 1.47 9.07
N PRO A 217 2.80 0.99 10.02
CA PRO A 217 4.08 0.35 9.72
C PRO A 217 3.91 -0.87 8.83
N GLY A 218 4.50 -0.81 7.63
CA GLY A 218 4.42 -1.90 6.65
C GLY A 218 5.76 -2.26 6.00
N MET A 219 6.84 -1.56 6.36
CA MET A 219 8.17 -1.81 5.80
C MET A 219 9.06 -2.55 6.78
N ASN A 220 9.66 -3.64 6.31
CA ASN A 220 10.61 -4.46 7.03
C ASN A 220 10.13 -4.83 8.45
N ILE A 221 8.90 -5.36 8.52
CA ILE A 221 8.25 -5.77 9.76
C ILE A 221 8.71 -7.19 10.12
N LEU A 222 9.20 -7.36 11.34
CA LEU A 222 9.59 -8.64 11.90
C LEU A 222 8.36 -9.33 12.49
N ALA A 223 8.04 -10.54 12.04
CA ALA A 223 6.93 -11.33 12.58
C ALA A 223 7.26 -12.83 12.59
N ALA A 224 6.42 -13.62 13.26
CA ALA A 224 6.56 -15.07 13.31
C ALA A 224 6.54 -15.68 11.90
N TRP A 225 7.34 -16.73 11.72
CA TRP A 225 7.51 -17.41 10.44
C TRP A 225 7.54 -18.92 10.61
N PRO A 226 6.89 -19.70 9.74
CA PRO A 226 6.97 -21.15 9.80
C PRO A 226 8.42 -21.62 9.57
N PRO A 227 9.02 -22.41 10.49
CA PRO A 227 10.41 -22.85 10.35
C PRO A 227 10.63 -23.81 9.16
N THR A 228 9.56 -24.33 8.59
CA THR A 228 9.56 -25.21 7.40
C THR A 228 9.58 -24.45 6.08
N VAL A 229 9.39 -23.13 6.10
CA VAL A 229 9.37 -22.27 4.91
C VAL A 229 10.61 -21.38 4.92
N SER A 230 11.35 -21.36 3.81
CA SER A 230 12.55 -20.53 3.70
C SER A 230 12.21 -19.04 3.72
N SER A 231 13.10 -18.23 4.33
CA SER A 231 12.91 -16.76 4.41
C SER A 231 12.83 -16.07 3.04
N THR A 232 13.34 -16.72 1.99
CA THR A 232 13.35 -16.24 0.60
C THR A 232 12.22 -16.82 -0.26
N TRP A 233 11.45 -17.77 0.27
CA TRP A 233 10.49 -18.61 -0.45
C TRP A 233 11.09 -19.55 -1.52
N LEU A 234 12.42 -19.56 -1.67
CA LEU A 234 13.11 -20.42 -2.62
C LEU A 234 13.22 -21.85 -2.09
N LYS A 235 12.97 -22.84 -2.96
CA LYS A 235 13.10 -24.27 -2.61
C LYS A 235 14.54 -24.69 -2.31
N SER A 236 15.52 -24.01 -2.92
CA SER A 236 16.96 -24.26 -2.70
C SER A 236 17.46 -23.70 -1.37
N ASP A 237 16.78 -22.70 -0.81
CA ASP A 237 17.15 -22.08 0.44
C ASP A 237 16.73 -22.98 1.60
N LYS A 238 17.70 -23.65 2.22
CA LYS A 238 17.46 -24.57 3.33
C LYS A 238 17.55 -23.89 4.70
N ARG A 239 17.70 -22.57 4.75
CA ARG A 239 17.71 -21.83 6.01
C ARG A 239 16.32 -21.88 6.64
N SER A 240 16.30 -22.18 7.94
CA SER A 240 15.12 -22.17 8.78
C SER A 240 15.18 -20.99 9.74
N VAL A 241 14.07 -20.28 9.89
CA VAL A 241 13.93 -19.15 10.80
C VAL A 241 12.57 -19.21 11.48
N SER A 242 12.50 -18.83 12.76
CA SER A 242 11.23 -18.71 13.50
C SER A 242 10.59 -17.34 13.32
N PHE A 243 11.34 -16.37 12.81
CA PHE A 243 10.89 -15.02 12.51
C PHE A 243 11.45 -14.56 11.18
N ASN A 244 10.67 -13.81 10.42
CA ASN A 244 11.08 -13.25 9.14
C ASN A 244 10.73 -11.76 9.09
N ILE A 245 11.47 -11.04 8.25
CA ILE A 245 11.27 -9.62 8.01
C ILE A 245 10.75 -9.47 6.59
N ILE A 246 9.52 -8.96 6.46
CA ILE A 246 8.86 -8.76 5.18
C ILE A 246 8.19 -7.38 5.12
N SER A 247 7.88 -6.95 3.90
CA SER A 247 7.28 -5.65 3.63
C SER A 247 5.98 -5.82 2.83
N GLY A 248 5.02 -4.94 3.10
CA GLY A 248 3.76 -4.90 2.37
C GLY A 248 2.67 -4.18 3.17
N THR A 249 1.62 -3.73 2.47
CA THR A 249 0.37 -3.31 3.10
C THR A 249 -0.30 -4.46 3.87
N SER A 250 0.04 -5.71 3.55
CA SER A 250 -0.30 -6.90 4.34
C SER A 250 0.29 -6.88 5.75
N MET A 251 1.39 -6.17 5.99
CA MET A 251 2.03 -6.04 7.31
C MET A 251 1.46 -4.84 8.07
N SER A 252 1.04 -3.78 7.39
CA SER A 252 0.41 -2.63 8.04
C SER A 252 -1.04 -2.89 8.44
N CYS A 253 -1.79 -3.63 7.62
CA CYS A 253 -3.16 -4.06 7.92
C CYS A 253 -3.35 -4.66 9.34
N PRO A 254 -2.58 -5.68 9.77
CA PRO A 254 -2.75 -6.28 11.09
C PRO A 254 -2.36 -5.35 12.26
N HIS A 255 -1.50 -4.35 12.05
CA HIS A 255 -1.27 -3.33 13.08
C HIS A 255 -2.59 -2.60 13.37
N VAL A 256 -3.28 -2.12 12.34
CA VAL A 256 -4.56 -1.40 12.49
C VAL A 256 -5.67 -2.32 13.00
N SER A 257 -5.69 -3.60 12.60
CA SER A 257 -6.61 -4.59 13.19
C SER A 257 -6.40 -4.74 14.70
N GLY A 258 -5.14 -4.80 15.15
CA GLY A 258 -4.79 -4.86 16.57
C GLY A 258 -5.21 -3.59 17.31
N LEU A 259 -4.97 -2.41 16.73
CA LEU A 259 -5.41 -1.14 17.29
C LEU A 259 -6.93 -1.07 17.42
N ALA A 260 -7.67 -1.48 16.39
CA ALA A 260 -9.13 -1.52 16.43
C ALA A 260 -9.65 -2.45 17.52
N ALA A 261 -9.00 -3.61 17.75
CA ALA A 261 -9.36 -4.52 18.82
C ALA A 261 -9.11 -3.91 20.21
N LEU A 262 -7.99 -3.20 20.40
CA LEU A 262 -7.69 -2.47 21.65
C LEU A 262 -8.68 -1.32 21.88
N LEU A 263 -9.04 -0.57 20.84
CA LEU A 263 -10.05 0.47 20.96
C LEU A 263 -11.41 -0.12 21.31
N LYS A 264 -11.79 -1.26 20.72
CA LYS A 264 -13.04 -1.96 21.05
C LYS A 264 -13.05 -2.51 22.48
N SER A 265 -11.90 -2.84 23.07
CA SER A 265 -11.86 -3.28 24.47
C SER A 265 -12.01 -2.13 25.46
N VAL A 266 -11.49 -0.94 25.12
CA VAL A 266 -11.64 0.29 25.93
C VAL A 266 -13.02 0.92 25.73
N HIS A 267 -13.57 0.84 24.52
CA HIS A 267 -14.89 1.37 24.14
C HIS A 267 -15.80 0.26 23.59
N PRO A 268 -16.35 -0.62 24.45
CA PRO A 268 -17.15 -1.77 24.03
C PRO A 268 -18.38 -1.42 23.20
N ASP A 269 -18.93 -0.22 23.37
CA ASP A 269 -20.15 0.22 22.70
C ASP A 269 -19.90 0.89 21.35
N TRP A 270 -18.65 1.20 21.00
CA TRP A 270 -18.34 1.87 19.73
C TRP A 270 -18.67 0.98 18.53
N SER A 271 -19.31 1.59 17.53
CA SER A 271 -19.54 0.97 16.23
C SER A 271 -18.21 0.77 15.48
N PRO A 272 -18.17 -0.08 14.43
CA PRO A 272 -17.04 -0.13 13.51
C PRO A 272 -16.70 1.24 12.89
N ALA A 273 -17.71 2.07 12.61
CA ALA A 273 -17.51 3.40 12.05
C ALA A 273 -16.93 4.38 13.07
N ALA A 274 -17.35 4.31 14.33
CA ALA A 274 -16.76 5.10 15.43
C ALA A 274 -15.27 4.74 15.63
N ILE A 275 -14.91 3.45 15.66
CA ILE A 275 -13.51 3.00 15.73
C ILE A 275 -12.71 3.50 14.52
N LYS A 276 -13.28 3.35 13.32
CA LYS A 276 -12.66 3.84 12.09
C LYS A 276 -12.41 5.36 12.16
N SER A 277 -13.41 6.12 12.59
CA SER A 277 -13.31 7.56 12.76
C SER A 277 -12.22 7.93 13.77
N ALA A 278 -12.19 7.30 14.94
CA ALA A 278 -11.21 7.58 15.98
C ALA A 278 -9.77 7.41 15.46
N LEU A 279 -9.50 6.32 14.75
CA LEU A 279 -8.19 6.08 14.14
C LEU A 279 -7.83 7.12 13.06
N MET A 280 -8.81 7.57 12.28
CA MET A 280 -8.60 8.54 11.20
C MET A 280 -8.38 9.96 11.74
N THR A 281 -9.27 10.47 12.59
CA THR A 281 -9.26 11.86 13.06
C THR A 281 -8.13 12.18 14.02
N THR A 282 -7.49 11.16 14.59
CA THR A 282 -6.38 11.31 15.54
C THR A 282 -5.01 10.96 14.94
N SER A 283 -4.98 10.50 13.69
CA SER A 283 -3.75 10.25 12.95
C SER A 283 -2.90 11.52 12.78
N TYR A 284 -1.59 11.35 12.62
CA TYR A 284 -0.65 12.45 12.42
C TYR A 284 -0.04 12.43 11.00
N THR A 285 0.36 13.60 10.50
CA THR A 285 0.85 13.80 9.12
C THR A 285 2.28 14.31 9.04
N VAL A 286 3.01 14.26 10.15
CA VAL A 286 4.43 14.64 10.24
C VAL A 286 5.30 13.46 10.69
N ASN A 287 6.58 13.49 10.34
CA ASN A 287 7.56 12.50 10.77
C ASN A 287 8.24 12.89 12.09
N ASN A 288 9.13 12.02 12.58
CA ASN A 288 9.92 12.20 13.80
C ASN A 288 10.86 13.41 13.78
N ILE A 289 11.11 14.05 12.63
CA ILE A 289 11.83 15.33 12.51
C ILE A 289 10.90 16.53 12.30
N ARG A 290 9.59 16.35 12.50
CA ARG A 290 8.52 17.35 12.34
C ARG A 290 8.33 17.89 10.91
N SER A 291 8.83 17.17 9.90
CA SER A 291 8.52 17.46 8.50
C SER A 291 7.27 16.71 8.07
N PRO A 292 6.51 17.19 7.05
CA PRO A 292 5.42 16.42 6.46
C PRO A 292 5.87 15.01 6.07
N ILE A 293 4.96 14.02 6.18
CA ILE A 293 5.22 12.65 5.69
C ILE A 293 5.58 12.75 4.21
N SER A 294 6.74 12.21 3.83
CA SER A 294 7.21 12.17 2.45
C SER A 294 6.89 10.85 1.76
N ASP A 295 7.15 10.79 0.46
CA ASP A 295 6.95 9.61 -0.38
C ASP A 295 8.27 8.97 -0.84
N ALA A 296 8.47 7.69 -0.55
CA ALA A 296 9.66 6.92 -0.93
C ALA A 296 9.87 6.79 -2.44
N LYS A 297 8.83 7.05 -3.26
CA LYS A 297 9.00 7.14 -4.72
C LYS A 297 10.15 8.11 -5.06
N ASN A 298 10.19 9.25 -4.38
CA ASN A 298 11.13 10.34 -4.62
C ASN A 298 11.87 10.72 -3.32
N PHE A 299 12.64 9.78 -2.72
CA PHE A 299 13.38 10.02 -1.46
C PHE A 299 14.21 11.32 -1.42
N ASN A 300 14.63 11.84 -2.59
CA ASN A 300 15.53 13.00 -2.70
C ASN A 300 14.82 14.34 -2.99
N THR A 301 13.54 14.35 -3.37
CA THR A 301 12.80 15.62 -3.56
C THR A 301 12.10 16.08 -2.28
N PHE A 302 12.04 15.22 -1.26
CA PHE A 302 11.29 15.46 -0.01
C PHE A 302 9.84 15.89 -0.28
N GLU A 303 9.28 15.47 -1.42
CA GLU A 303 7.92 15.81 -1.77
C GLU A 303 6.97 15.26 -0.70
N PRO A 304 6.12 16.11 -0.12
CA PRO A 304 5.08 15.66 0.78
C PRO A 304 4.20 14.64 0.09
N ALA A 305 3.95 13.53 0.76
CA ALA A 305 2.91 12.60 0.36
C ALA A 305 1.54 13.30 0.46
N THR A 306 0.58 12.81 -0.31
CA THR A 306 -0.79 13.36 -0.30
C THR A 306 -1.73 12.45 0.48
N PRO A 307 -2.95 12.91 0.82
CA PRO A 307 -3.99 12.05 1.38
C PRO A 307 -4.33 10.83 0.52
N LEU A 308 -4.07 10.86 -0.80
CA LEU A 308 -4.22 9.69 -1.67
C LEU A 308 -3.13 8.62 -1.45
N ALA A 309 -2.10 8.92 -0.66
CA ALA A 309 -1.07 7.99 -0.25
C ALA A 309 -1.25 7.51 1.20
N PHE A 310 -1.49 8.42 2.15
CA PHE A 310 -1.55 8.10 3.58
C PHE A 310 -2.95 8.17 4.21
N GLY A 311 -3.98 8.59 3.47
CA GLY A 311 -5.31 8.84 4.01
C GLY A 311 -5.34 10.01 4.98
N SER A 312 -5.83 9.79 6.19
CA SER A 312 -5.83 10.77 7.27
C SER A 312 -4.47 10.95 7.94
N GLY A 313 -3.55 9.98 7.77
CA GLY A 313 -2.20 10.05 8.33
C GLY A 313 -1.75 8.72 8.90
N HIS A 314 -0.64 8.75 9.63
CA HIS A 314 -0.14 7.59 10.36
C HIS A 314 -0.91 7.45 11.67
N VAL A 315 -1.36 6.22 11.95
CA VAL A 315 -2.15 5.92 13.14
C VAL A 315 -1.42 6.27 14.44
N ASP A 316 -2.18 6.83 15.39
CA ASP A 316 -1.76 7.18 16.75
C ASP A 316 -2.65 6.42 17.77
N PRO A 317 -2.16 5.30 18.34
CA PRO A 317 -2.95 4.48 19.26
C PRO A 317 -3.41 5.22 20.51
N GLU A 318 -2.55 6.08 21.06
CA GLU A 318 -2.81 6.77 22.33
C GLU A 318 -3.89 7.83 22.13
N ARG A 319 -3.75 8.67 21.09
CA ARG A 319 -4.76 9.68 20.78
C ARG A 319 -6.08 9.07 20.33
N ALA A 320 -6.06 7.95 19.59
CA ALA A 320 -7.28 7.29 19.14
C ALA A 320 -8.11 6.70 20.30
N SER A 321 -7.50 6.50 21.48
CA SER A 321 -8.20 6.02 22.67
C SER A 321 -9.13 7.08 23.28
N ASP A 322 -8.90 8.36 23.01
CA ASP A 322 -9.79 9.46 23.41
C ASP A 322 -9.84 10.53 22.30
N PRO A 323 -10.60 10.29 21.22
CA PRO A 323 -10.64 11.16 20.05
C PRO A 323 -11.45 12.44 20.29
N GLY A 324 -12.15 12.55 21.43
CA GLY A 324 -13.15 13.58 21.71
C GLY A 324 -14.43 13.42 20.88
N LEU A 325 -14.32 13.50 19.55
CA LEU A 325 -15.45 13.36 18.62
C LEU A 325 -15.20 12.23 17.62
N VAL A 326 -16.29 11.52 17.29
CA VAL A 326 -16.32 10.51 16.24
C VAL A 326 -17.42 10.80 15.23
N TYR A 327 -17.15 10.53 13.96
CA TYR A 327 -18.11 10.55 12.87
C TYR A 327 -18.72 9.16 12.74
N ASP A 328 -19.78 8.90 13.51
CA ASP A 328 -20.47 7.61 13.47
C ASP A 328 -21.53 7.58 12.36
N ILE A 329 -21.73 6.41 11.75
CA ILE A 329 -22.72 6.17 10.71
C ILE A 329 -23.35 4.79 10.87
N THR A 330 -24.58 4.64 10.40
CA THR A 330 -25.35 3.41 10.56
C THR A 330 -25.26 2.52 9.32
N ASN A 331 -25.70 1.26 9.47
CA ASN A 331 -25.85 0.35 8.33
C ASN A 331 -26.75 0.92 7.22
N SER A 332 -27.78 1.69 7.59
CA SER A 332 -28.69 2.33 6.64
C SER A 332 -27.97 3.36 5.77
N ASP A 333 -26.93 4.02 6.28
CA ASP A 333 -26.18 5.02 5.55
C ASP A 333 -25.26 4.39 4.50
N TYR A 334 -24.67 3.22 4.79
CA TYR A 334 -23.96 2.42 3.78
C TYR A 334 -24.89 1.93 2.66
N LEU A 335 -26.14 1.56 2.99
CA LEU A 335 -27.13 1.16 1.99
C LEU A 335 -27.57 2.33 1.11
N LYS A 336 -27.78 3.52 1.68
CA LYS A 336 -28.06 4.74 0.90
C LYS A 336 -26.91 5.05 -0.06
N TYR A 337 -25.66 4.97 0.41
CA TYR A 337 -24.48 5.15 -0.44
C TYR A 337 -24.45 4.14 -1.61
N LEU A 338 -24.73 2.86 -1.33
CA LEU A 338 -24.80 1.84 -2.36
C LEU A 338 -25.92 2.07 -3.36
N LEU A 339 -27.09 2.55 -2.93
CA LEU A 339 -28.19 2.91 -3.82
C LEU A 339 -27.75 4.02 -4.79
N VAL A 340 -27.10 5.07 -4.31
CA VAL A 340 -26.60 6.17 -5.17
C VAL A 340 -25.57 5.66 -6.18
N LEU A 341 -24.64 4.78 -5.77
CA LEU A 341 -23.65 4.17 -6.67
C LEU A 341 -24.26 3.25 -7.72
N VAL A 342 -25.25 2.43 -7.33
CA VAL A 342 -25.79 1.33 -8.15
C VAL A 342 -27.01 1.76 -8.96
N MET A 343 -27.60 2.95 -8.71
CA MET A 343 -28.64 3.53 -9.56
C MET A 343 -28.18 3.84 -11.01
N GLY A 344 -26.94 3.46 -11.38
CA GLY A 344 -26.46 3.34 -12.76
C GLY A 344 -26.51 1.93 -13.39
N GLU A 345 -26.53 0.83 -12.62
CA GLU A 345 -26.54 -0.56 -13.16
C GLU A 345 -27.31 -1.54 -12.25
N MET A 346 -28.30 -2.25 -12.81
CA MET A 346 -29.20 -3.18 -12.09
C MET A 346 -28.50 -4.43 -11.53
N ASN A 347 -27.90 -4.38 -10.32
CA ASN A 347 -27.52 -5.61 -9.59
C ASN A 347 -27.36 -5.47 -8.04
N LEU A 348 -28.26 -4.76 -7.36
CA LEU A 348 -28.27 -4.64 -5.89
C LEU A 348 -28.49 -5.97 -5.13
N SER A 349 -29.20 -6.93 -5.73
CA SER A 349 -29.59 -8.21 -5.10
C SER A 349 -28.40 -9.12 -4.76
N VAL A 350 -27.25 -8.94 -5.41
CA VAL A 350 -26.03 -9.73 -5.17
C VAL A 350 -25.24 -9.19 -3.97
N ILE A 351 -25.29 -7.88 -3.73
CA ILE A 351 -24.53 -7.21 -2.66
C ILE A 351 -25.25 -7.34 -1.31
N VAL A 352 -26.58 -7.32 -1.32
CA VAL A 352 -27.40 -7.38 -0.10
C VAL A 352 -28.08 -8.75 -0.01
N LYS A 353 -27.31 -9.82 0.21
CA LYS A 353 -27.90 -11.13 0.54
C LYS A 353 -28.22 -11.19 2.03
N GLY A 354 -29.51 -11.17 2.36
CA GLY A 354 -30.00 -11.58 3.69
C GLY A 354 -30.60 -10.49 4.58
N CYS A 355 -30.74 -9.25 4.10
CA CYS A 355 -31.72 -8.33 4.67
C CYS A 355 -33.00 -8.42 3.84
N ASN A 356 -34.13 -8.20 4.50
CA ASN A 356 -35.47 -8.06 3.92
C ASN A 356 -35.51 -6.80 3.02
N PHE A 357 -34.66 -6.75 1.99
CA PHE A 357 -34.40 -5.59 1.15
C PHE A 357 -35.66 -5.20 0.37
N PHE A 358 -36.42 -6.19 -0.10
CA PHE A 358 -37.75 -5.95 -0.68
C PHE A 358 -38.74 -5.43 0.35
N ALA A 359 -38.74 -5.94 1.59
CA ALA A 359 -39.61 -5.44 2.64
C ALA A 359 -39.27 -4.00 3.07
N TRP A 360 -37.99 -3.60 3.07
CA TRP A 360 -37.58 -2.22 3.39
C TRP A 360 -37.82 -1.23 2.24
N VAL A 361 -37.68 -1.69 0.98
CA VAL A 361 -38.09 -0.91 -0.20
C VAL A 361 -39.61 -0.73 -0.21
N GLU A 362 -40.39 -1.76 0.15
CA GLU A 362 -41.84 -1.67 0.31
C GLU A 362 -42.25 -0.79 1.51
N GLU A 363 -41.55 -0.89 2.64
CA GLU A 363 -41.84 -0.09 3.84
C GLU A 363 -41.46 1.39 3.63
N SER A 364 -40.36 1.67 2.94
CA SER A 364 -39.97 3.03 2.53
C SER A 364 -40.91 3.60 1.46
N ALA A 365 -41.40 2.77 0.54
CA ALA A 365 -42.44 3.17 -0.42
C ALA A 365 -43.78 3.47 0.29
N HIS A 366 -44.19 2.64 1.25
CA HIS A 366 -45.41 2.87 2.06
C HIS A 366 -45.32 4.07 3.00
N THR A 367 -44.13 4.41 3.49
CA THR A 367 -43.92 5.61 4.31
C THR A 367 -44.05 6.88 3.45
N CYS A 368 -43.74 6.79 2.16
CA CYS A 368 -43.95 7.86 1.19
C CYS A 368 -45.43 8.01 0.81
N GLU A 369 -46.16 6.90 0.62
CA GLU A 369 -47.60 6.91 0.35
C GLU A 369 -48.43 7.47 1.53
N LYS A 370 -48.04 7.18 2.79
CA LYS A 370 -48.77 7.69 3.97
C LYS A 370 -48.71 9.21 4.17
N LYS A 371 -47.81 9.94 3.49
CA LYS A 371 -47.76 11.42 3.52
C LYS A 371 -48.65 12.08 2.46
N VAL A 372 -49.27 11.31 1.56
CA VAL A 372 -50.21 11.80 0.57
C VAL A 372 -51.60 11.25 0.94
N GLY A 373 -52.38 12.07 1.63
CA GLY A 373 -53.66 11.67 2.19
C GLY A 373 -54.72 11.23 1.17
N ASP A 374 -55.45 10.21 1.61
CA ASP A 374 -56.90 9.97 1.47
C ASP A 374 -57.47 9.52 0.10
N SER A 375 -57.66 8.20 -0.06
CA SER A 375 -58.96 7.56 -0.39
C SER A 375 -58.84 6.05 -0.65
N SER A 376 -59.65 5.29 0.08
CA SER A 376 -60.22 3.95 -0.17
C SER A 376 -59.60 2.98 -1.22
N GLN A 377 -59.18 1.81 -0.71
CA GLN A 377 -59.31 0.43 -1.24
C GLN A 377 -59.29 0.19 -2.77
N LYS A 378 -58.23 -0.47 -3.26
CA LYS A 378 -58.23 -1.87 -3.74
C LYS A 378 -56.88 -2.24 -4.36
N THR A 379 -56.49 -3.48 -4.10
CA THR A 379 -55.38 -4.24 -4.71
C THR A 379 -55.33 -4.07 -6.23
N MET A 380 -54.22 -3.57 -6.81
CA MET A 380 -53.85 -3.91 -8.19
C MET A 380 -52.40 -3.55 -8.55
N SER A 381 -51.88 -4.36 -9.47
CA SER A 381 -50.52 -4.50 -9.99
C SER A 381 -49.78 -3.24 -10.41
N LEU A 382 -48.46 -3.29 -10.20
CA LEU A 382 -47.41 -2.49 -10.84
C LEU A 382 -47.58 -2.42 -12.36
N GLN A 383 -47.87 -1.22 -12.90
CA GLN A 383 -47.51 -0.78 -14.25
C GLN A 383 -47.85 0.71 -14.39
N ASN A 384 -46.90 1.61 -14.12
CA ASN A 384 -46.95 2.97 -14.65
C ASN A 384 -45.56 3.61 -14.68
N GLU A 385 -45.03 3.84 -15.89
CA GLU A 385 -43.73 4.49 -16.14
C GLU A 385 -43.65 5.91 -15.56
N THR A 386 -44.80 6.55 -15.32
CA THR A 386 -44.89 7.93 -14.82
C THR A 386 -44.48 8.09 -13.35
N VAL A 387 -44.60 7.04 -12.53
CA VAL A 387 -44.14 7.07 -11.11
C VAL A 387 -42.62 6.90 -11.03
N LYS A 388 -42.04 6.09 -11.93
CA LYS A 388 -40.58 5.96 -12.09
C LYS A 388 -39.94 7.29 -12.49
N GLU A 389 -40.54 8.01 -13.43
CA GLU A 389 -40.03 9.33 -13.86
C GLU A 389 -40.11 10.37 -12.74
N LYS A 390 -41.18 10.37 -11.93
CA LYS A 390 -41.32 11.28 -10.78
C LYS A 390 -40.28 11.00 -9.69
N LEU A 391 -40.04 9.73 -9.37
CA LEU A 391 -39.04 9.32 -8.37
C LEU A 391 -37.60 9.64 -8.84
N MET A 392 -37.31 9.44 -10.13
CA MET A 392 -36.02 9.80 -10.72
C MET A 392 -35.81 11.32 -10.75
N MET A 393 -36.88 12.11 -10.91
CA MET A 393 -36.81 13.57 -10.93
C MET A 393 -36.62 14.15 -9.51
N GLU A 394 -37.26 13.60 -8.48
CA GLU A 394 -37.02 13.99 -7.08
C GLU A 394 -35.62 13.57 -6.59
N LEU A 395 -35.14 12.40 -6.98
CA LEU A 395 -33.78 11.93 -6.64
C LEU A 395 -32.68 12.68 -7.41
N GLU A 396 -32.93 13.13 -8.64
CA GLU A 396 -32.02 14.00 -9.39
C GLU A 396 -32.00 15.42 -8.80
N VAL A 397 -33.11 15.89 -8.20
CA VAL A 397 -33.14 17.13 -7.42
C VAL A 397 -32.32 16.99 -6.13
N GLU A 398 -32.43 15.88 -5.40
CA GLU A 398 -31.59 15.60 -4.22
C GLU A 398 -30.11 15.39 -4.58
N ARG A 399 -29.82 14.71 -5.70
CA ARG A 399 -28.46 14.58 -6.24
C ARG A 399 -27.87 15.94 -6.61
N ARG A 400 -28.67 16.83 -7.22
CA ARG A 400 -28.27 18.21 -7.51
C ARG A 400 -28.15 19.07 -6.24
N ALA A 401 -28.92 18.79 -5.19
CA ALA A 401 -28.79 19.43 -3.89
C ALA A 401 -27.50 18.98 -3.19
N MET A 402 -27.19 17.68 -3.18
CA MET A 402 -25.92 17.14 -2.67
C MET A 402 -24.70 17.61 -3.47
N LEU A 403 -24.82 17.75 -4.80
CA LEU A 403 -23.76 18.33 -5.65
C LEU A 403 -23.60 19.84 -5.44
N ARG A 404 -24.68 20.57 -5.09
CA ARG A 404 -24.61 21.98 -4.68
C ARG A 404 -24.00 22.15 -3.30
N GLU A 405 -24.30 21.26 -2.35
CA GLU A 405 -23.65 21.22 -1.03
C GLU A 405 -22.18 20.80 -1.15
N SER A 406 -21.83 19.88 -2.05
CA SER A 406 -20.46 19.53 -2.39
C SER A 406 -19.69 20.73 -2.99
N LYS A 407 -20.29 21.48 -3.93
CA LYS A 407 -19.70 22.74 -4.44
C LYS A 407 -19.67 23.86 -3.39
N PHE A 408 -20.60 23.86 -2.44
CA PHE A 408 -20.59 24.78 -1.30
C PHE A 408 -19.46 24.41 -0.32
N CYS A 409 -19.19 23.12 -0.12
CA CYS A 409 -18.03 22.61 0.61
C CYS A 409 -16.71 22.87 -0.12
N GLU A 410 -16.63 22.73 -1.45
CA GLU A 410 -15.46 23.17 -2.23
C GLU A 410 -15.22 24.68 -2.12
N SER A 411 -16.29 25.48 -2.17
CA SER A 411 -16.23 26.94 -1.96
C SER A 411 -15.81 27.32 -0.53
N LEU A 412 -16.26 26.57 0.49
CA LEU A 412 -15.84 26.76 1.87
C LEU A 412 -14.41 26.29 2.13
N ILE A 413 -13.96 25.21 1.50
CA ILE A 413 -12.58 24.71 1.60
C ILE A 413 -11.62 25.68 0.88
N ILE A 414 -11.99 26.22 -0.30
CA ILE A 414 -11.21 27.24 -1.00
C ILE A 414 -11.17 28.57 -0.22
N LYS A 415 -12.27 28.94 0.47
CA LYS A 415 -12.28 30.12 1.36
C LYS A 415 -11.49 29.88 2.66
N PHE A 416 -11.51 28.69 3.24
CA PHE A 416 -10.70 28.35 4.42
C PHE A 416 -9.20 28.28 4.11
N VAL A 417 -8.83 27.78 2.92
CA VAL A 417 -7.42 27.73 2.49
C VAL A 417 -6.86 29.13 2.18
N ASN A 418 -7.68 30.07 1.68
CA ASN A 418 -7.23 31.44 1.46
C ASN A 418 -7.21 32.33 2.72
N ILE A 419 -7.88 31.94 3.81
CA ILE A 419 -7.84 32.68 5.09
C ILE A 419 -6.62 32.29 5.95
N GLN A 420 -5.89 31.22 5.62
CA GLN A 420 -4.64 30.84 6.28
C GLN A 420 -3.35 31.31 5.58
N PHE A 421 -3.47 32.07 4.48
CA PHE A 421 -2.35 32.74 3.82
C PHE A 421 -2.54 34.25 3.78
N HIS A 422 -2.76 34.85 4.94
CA HIS A 422 -2.38 36.23 5.25
C HIS A 422 -1.91 36.36 6.70
#